data_AF-A0A7G9YN79-F1
#
_entry.id   AF-A0A7G9YN79-F1
#
_cell.length_a   1.000
_cell.length_b   1.000
_cell.length_c   1.000
_cell.angle_alpha   90.00
_cell.angle_beta   90.00
_cell.angle_gamma   90.00
#
_symmetry.space_group_name_H-M   'P 1'
#
loop_
_entity.id
_entity.type
_entity.pdbx_description
1 polymer ?
#
loop_
_entity_poly.entity_id
_entity_poly.type
_entity_poly.pdbx_seq_one_letter_code
_entity_poly.pdbx_strand_id
1 'polypeptide(L)'
;MRSLKDVEPETTVVVKEITGGLDVKEHLGELGVTEGTELEVLATESVHPHWGPIALRTKDRDELVIARGWADKIYVEKEGEITPLLKLAEGDKGTVRSIEGGKDFEGFLSEYEIVEGSELTFLHHVPDCTIVVSSGDAEMRMGEGQASKIFVTQDGKSSQLNHLKEGESSTVEKIVGGTHVKGKFEQIGLEEGSRITLLRREIAAPVPDKGTYVRANVGGQHITIGHGLAEKVLV
;
A
#
# COMPACT_ATOMS: atom_id res chain seq x y z
N MET A 1 -14.14 -25.37 19.75
CA MET A 1 -13.54 -25.19 18.41
C MET A 1 -13.07 -23.75 18.35
N ARG A 2 -11.83 -23.50 17.93
CA ARG A 2 -11.27 -22.13 17.90
C ARG A 2 -11.05 -21.69 16.46
N SER A 3 -11.03 -20.39 16.24
CA SER A 3 -10.68 -19.86 14.93
C SER A 3 -9.18 -20.00 14.70
N LEU A 4 -8.79 -20.19 13.44
CA LEU A 4 -7.39 -20.15 13.01
C LEU A 4 -6.69 -18.84 13.41
N LYS A 5 -7.43 -17.73 13.55
CA LYS A 5 -6.88 -16.44 13.99
C LYS A 5 -6.32 -16.46 15.42
N ASP A 6 -6.81 -17.40 16.26
CA ASP A 6 -6.46 -17.53 17.68
C ASP A 6 -5.46 -18.68 17.92
N VAL A 7 -4.82 -19.18 16.86
CA VAL A 7 -3.82 -20.24 16.93
C VAL A 7 -2.44 -19.62 17.10
N GLU A 8 -1.71 -20.06 18.10
CA GLU A 8 -0.33 -19.63 18.33
C GLU A 8 0.60 -20.07 17.18
N PRO A 9 1.66 -19.30 16.88
CA PRO A 9 2.72 -19.72 15.98
C PRO A 9 3.32 -21.08 16.36
N GLU A 10 4.01 -21.69 15.39
CA GLU A 10 4.68 -22.99 15.50
C GLU A 10 3.73 -24.13 15.91
N THR A 11 2.43 -23.98 15.61
CA THR A 11 1.40 -24.96 15.93
C THR A 11 0.81 -25.58 14.67
N THR A 12 0.77 -26.91 14.62
CA THR A 12 0.05 -27.66 13.58
C THR A 12 -1.41 -27.86 13.97
N VAL A 13 -2.32 -27.54 13.06
CA VAL A 13 -3.78 -27.62 13.25
C VAL A 13 -4.45 -28.24 12.02
N VAL A 14 -5.64 -28.79 12.19
CA VAL A 14 -6.42 -29.39 11.11
C VAL A 14 -7.70 -28.60 10.92
N VAL A 15 -7.97 -28.14 9.70
CA VAL A 15 -9.21 -27.44 9.36
C VAL A 15 -10.40 -28.36 9.60
N LYS A 16 -11.24 -28.01 10.57
CA LYS A 16 -12.46 -28.74 10.89
C LYS A 16 -13.64 -28.25 10.07
N GLU A 17 -13.74 -26.94 9.88
CA GLU A 17 -14.88 -26.32 9.22
C GLU A 17 -14.50 -24.95 8.64
N ILE A 18 -15.06 -24.60 7.49
CA ILE A 18 -14.98 -23.24 6.92
C ILE A 18 -16.38 -22.62 6.95
N THR A 19 -16.58 -21.60 7.77
CA THR A 19 -17.89 -20.96 8.02
C THR A 19 -18.26 -19.87 7.03
N GLY A 20 -17.38 -19.57 6.06
CA GLY A 20 -17.64 -18.61 4.98
C GLY A 20 -18.53 -19.15 3.85
N GLY A 21 -19.13 -18.25 3.07
CA GLY A 21 -19.88 -18.58 1.85
C GLY A 21 -19.02 -19.16 0.72
N LEU A 22 -19.64 -19.48 -0.42
CA LEU A 22 -18.97 -20.15 -1.55
C LEU A 22 -17.65 -19.47 -1.95
N ASP A 23 -17.66 -18.15 -2.10
CA ASP A 23 -16.49 -17.33 -2.47
C ASP A 23 -15.30 -17.51 -1.50
N VAL A 24 -15.58 -17.65 -0.20
CA VAL A 24 -14.55 -17.85 0.83
C VAL A 24 -13.96 -19.26 0.74
N LYS A 25 -14.81 -20.26 0.49
CA LYS A 25 -14.38 -21.66 0.34
C LYS A 25 -13.56 -21.86 -0.93
N GLU A 26 -13.96 -21.25 -2.05
CA GLU A 26 -13.20 -21.28 -3.30
C GLU A 26 -11.83 -20.62 -3.14
N HIS A 27 -11.79 -19.41 -2.58
CA HIS A 27 -10.54 -18.69 -2.37
C HIS A 27 -9.58 -19.41 -1.41
N LEU A 28 -10.08 -19.98 -0.30
CA LEU A 28 -9.25 -20.81 0.58
C LEU A 28 -8.80 -22.11 -0.11
N GLY A 29 -9.65 -22.69 -0.95
CA GLY A 29 -9.33 -23.86 -1.77
C GLY A 29 -8.20 -23.59 -2.78
N GLU A 30 -8.17 -22.42 -3.41
CA GLU A 30 -7.05 -21.98 -4.27
C GLU A 30 -5.72 -21.91 -3.51
N LEU A 31 -5.78 -21.60 -2.21
CA LEU A 31 -4.63 -21.60 -1.30
C LEU A 31 -4.31 -22.99 -0.73
N GLY A 32 -5.03 -24.04 -1.13
CA GLY A 32 -4.88 -25.41 -0.63
C GLY A 32 -5.55 -25.68 0.72
N VAL A 33 -6.32 -24.72 1.24
CA VAL A 33 -6.99 -24.78 2.55
C VAL A 33 -8.43 -25.25 2.37
N THR A 34 -8.68 -26.52 2.69
CA THR A 34 -10.01 -27.14 2.66
C THR A 34 -10.29 -27.86 3.97
N GLU A 35 -11.54 -28.26 4.21
CA GLU A 35 -11.88 -29.06 5.39
C GLU A 35 -11.11 -30.39 5.37
N GLY A 36 -10.43 -30.69 6.47
CA GLY A 36 -9.49 -31.82 6.59
C GLY A 36 -8.03 -31.49 6.26
N THR A 37 -7.73 -30.31 5.70
CA THR A 37 -6.35 -29.88 5.45
C THR A 37 -5.60 -29.65 6.76
N GLU A 38 -4.36 -30.15 6.84
CA GLU A 38 -3.41 -29.84 7.90
C GLU A 38 -2.63 -28.55 7.57
N LEU A 39 -2.54 -27.65 8.54
CA LEU A 39 -1.89 -26.35 8.45
C LEU A 39 -0.85 -26.25 9.56
N GLU A 40 0.39 -25.93 9.24
CA GLU A 40 1.38 -25.52 10.24
C GLU A 40 1.40 -23.99 10.30
N VAL A 41 0.99 -23.40 11.42
CA VAL A 41 1.02 -21.94 11.61
C VAL A 41 2.45 -21.51 11.86
N LEU A 42 3.05 -20.80 10.91
CA LEU A 42 4.43 -20.33 10.99
C LEU A 42 4.57 -19.04 11.79
N ALA A 43 3.61 -18.12 11.62
CA ALA A 43 3.58 -16.86 12.33
C ALA A 43 2.17 -16.28 12.34
N THR A 44 1.82 -15.65 13.46
CA THR A 44 0.67 -14.77 13.57
C THR A 44 1.23 -13.35 13.58
N GLU A 45 1.32 -12.75 12.40
CA GLU A 45 1.81 -11.39 12.30
C GLU A 45 0.70 -10.45 12.71
N SER A 46 0.89 -9.80 13.87
CA SER A 46 0.20 -8.56 14.17
C SER A 46 0.38 -7.70 12.93
N VAL A 47 -0.71 -7.10 12.43
CA VAL A 47 -0.60 -6.17 11.32
C VAL A 47 0.39 -5.12 11.75
N HIS A 48 1.64 -5.22 11.29
CA HIS A 48 2.49 -4.05 11.27
C HIS A 48 1.68 -3.05 10.45
N PRO A 49 1.39 -1.86 11.01
CA PRO A 49 0.48 -0.85 10.48
C PRO A 49 0.96 -0.28 9.13
N HIS A 50 1.18 -1.12 8.13
CA HIS A 50 1.51 -0.72 6.78
C HIS A 50 0.20 -0.45 6.01
N TRP A 51 -0.58 0.49 6.53
CA TRP A 51 -1.80 0.99 5.90
C TRP A 51 -1.44 2.14 4.97
N GLY A 52 -1.91 2.06 3.73
CA GLY A 52 -1.78 3.15 2.77
C GLY A 52 -0.36 3.36 2.22
N PRO A 53 -0.18 4.45 1.46
CA PRO A 53 1.13 4.92 1.01
C PRO A 53 2.12 5.13 2.15
N ILE A 54 3.39 5.29 1.80
CA ILE A 54 4.43 5.63 2.78
C ILE A 54 4.92 7.05 2.54
N ALA A 55 5.21 7.75 3.62
CA ALA A 55 5.88 9.04 3.61
C ALA A 55 7.39 8.82 3.81
N LEU A 56 8.18 9.46 2.96
CA LEU A 56 9.62 9.40 2.94
C LEU A 56 10.19 10.82 2.95
N ARG A 57 11.40 10.98 3.44
CA ARG A 57 12.21 12.18 3.21
C ARG A 57 13.34 11.83 2.25
N THR A 58 13.50 12.63 1.21
CA THR A 58 14.66 12.59 0.32
C THR A 58 15.55 13.80 0.61
N LYS A 59 16.68 13.91 -0.10
CA LYS A 59 17.59 15.06 0.05
C LYS A 59 16.91 16.40 -0.26
N ASP A 60 16.04 16.42 -1.26
CA ASP A 60 15.47 17.63 -1.82
C ASP A 60 13.98 17.83 -1.44
N ARG A 61 13.37 16.86 -0.73
CA ARG A 61 11.97 16.91 -0.27
C ARG A 61 11.81 16.44 1.17
N ASP A 62 11.23 17.31 2.00
CA ASP A 62 10.96 17.04 3.42
C ASP A 62 9.97 15.90 3.65
N GLU A 63 8.97 15.81 2.76
CA GLU A 63 7.95 14.75 2.77
C GLU A 63 7.48 14.40 1.36
N LEU A 64 7.70 13.15 1.01
CA LEU A 64 7.39 12.53 -0.26
C LEU A 64 6.51 11.30 -0.02
N VAL A 65 5.31 11.30 -0.57
CA VAL A 65 4.39 10.17 -0.45
C VAL A 65 4.58 9.24 -1.65
N ILE A 66 4.76 7.94 -1.44
CA ILE A 66 4.76 6.95 -2.53
C ILE A 66 3.76 5.83 -2.26
N ALA A 67 3.11 5.37 -3.32
CA ALA A 67 2.14 4.27 -3.21
C ALA A 67 2.82 3.01 -2.66
N ARG A 68 2.12 2.26 -1.81
CA ARG A 68 2.65 1.02 -1.21
C ARG A 68 3.18 0.03 -2.26
N GLY A 69 2.43 -0.19 -3.35
CA GLY A 69 2.87 -1.09 -4.42
C GLY A 69 4.06 -0.58 -5.24
N TRP A 70 4.45 0.68 -5.06
CA TRP A 70 5.73 1.18 -5.57
C TRP A 70 6.85 0.93 -4.56
N ALA A 71 6.60 1.25 -3.28
CA ALA A 71 7.54 1.00 -2.20
C ALA A 71 7.95 -0.48 -2.03
N ASP A 72 7.02 -1.40 -2.29
CA ASP A 72 7.25 -2.85 -2.24
C ASP A 72 8.36 -3.33 -3.18
N LYS A 73 8.64 -2.54 -4.23
CA LYS A 73 9.62 -2.87 -5.26
C LYS A 73 10.97 -2.19 -5.05
N ILE A 74 11.14 -1.46 -3.96
CA ILE A 74 12.35 -0.70 -3.66
C ILE A 74 13.10 -1.41 -2.55
N TYR A 75 14.36 -1.75 -2.80
CA TYR A 75 15.24 -2.34 -1.80
C TYR A 75 16.30 -1.35 -1.39
N VAL A 76 16.51 -1.26 -0.08
CA VAL A 76 17.43 -0.32 0.54
C VAL A 76 18.47 -1.07 1.36
N GLU A 77 19.69 -0.57 1.36
CA GLU A 77 20.70 -0.97 2.33
C GLU A 77 20.54 -0.13 3.60
N LYS A 78 20.39 -0.82 4.72
CA LYS A 78 20.42 -0.28 6.07
C LYS A 78 21.42 -1.11 6.86
N GLU A 79 22.42 -0.45 7.45
CA GLU A 79 23.41 -1.10 8.34
C GLU A 79 24.12 -2.32 7.71
N GLY A 80 24.32 -2.31 6.38
CA GLY A 80 24.95 -3.39 5.63
C GLY A 80 24.02 -4.52 5.20
N GLU A 81 22.73 -4.47 5.55
CA GLU A 81 21.71 -5.42 5.11
C GLU A 81 20.80 -4.82 4.04
N ILE A 82 20.49 -5.61 3.00
CA ILE A 82 19.51 -5.23 1.98
C ILE A 82 18.13 -5.67 2.45
N THR A 83 17.23 -4.71 2.62
CA THR A 83 15.87 -4.94 3.09
C THR A 83 14.87 -4.22 2.18
N PRO A 84 13.64 -4.74 1.99
CA PRO A 84 12.58 -3.99 1.35
C PRO A 84 12.31 -2.67 2.08
N LEU A 85 12.05 -1.60 1.34
CA LEU A 85 11.76 -0.28 1.89
C LEU A 85 10.59 -0.30 2.89
N LEU A 86 9.60 -1.16 2.64
CA LEU A 86 8.44 -1.33 3.52
C LEU A 86 8.78 -1.90 4.90
N LYS A 87 9.97 -2.48 5.11
CA LYS A 87 10.41 -3.00 6.41
C LYS A 87 11.15 -1.97 7.26
N LEU A 88 11.37 -0.76 6.75
CA LEU A 88 11.95 0.32 7.54
C LEU A 88 10.98 0.78 8.64
N ALA A 89 11.53 1.10 9.81
CA ALA A 89 10.84 1.74 10.92
C ALA A 89 10.93 3.27 10.81
N GLU A 90 10.01 3.99 11.48
CA GLU A 90 10.03 5.44 11.55
C GLU A 90 11.40 5.98 12.00
N GLY A 91 11.97 6.87 11.19
CA GLY A 91 13.29 7.45 11.40
C GLY A 91 14.45 6.66 10.79
N ASP A 92 14.22 5.44 10.30
CA ASP A 92 15.25 4.65 9.64
C ASP A 92 15.73 5.33 8.36
N LYS A 93 17.04 5.23 8.13
CA LYS A 93 17.68 5.69 6.90
C LYS A 93 18.10 4.49 6.05
N GLY A 94 17.94 4.61 4.74
CA GLY A 94 18.37 3.59 3.79
C GLY A 94 18.94 4.21 2.52
N THR A 95 19.91 3.53 1.92
CA THR A 95 20.39 3.85 0.58
C THR A 95 19.74 2.91 -0.43
N VAL A 96 19.10 3.43 -1.47
CA VAL A 96 18.47 2.61 -2.51
C VAL A 96 19.53 1.77 -3.21
N ARG A 97 19.36 0.44 -3.21
CA ARG A 97 20.29 -0.51 -3.85
C ARG A 97 19.75 -1.06 -5.15
N SER A 98 18.45 -1.33 -5.21
CA SER A 98 17.81 -1.82 -6.42
C SER A 98 16.33 -1.45 -6.45
N ILE A 99 15.80 -1.35 -7.66
CA ILE A 99 14.40 -1.09 -7.95
C ILE A 99 13.90 -2.19 -8.88
N GLU A 100 12.86 -2.91 -8.48
CA GLU A 100 12.18 -3.88 -9.33
C GLU A 100 11.06 -3.19 -10.12
N GLY A 101 10.81 -3.59 -11.38
CA GLY A 101 9.65 -3.08 -12.13
C GLY A 101 9.91 -2.55 -13.55
N GLY A 102 11.11 -2.74 -14.08
CA GLY A 102 11.46 -2.36 -15.45
C GLY A 102 11.70 -0.87 -15.62
N LYS A 103 12.26 -0.49 -16.78
CA LYS A 103 12.77 0.87 -17.04
C LYS A 103 11.74 1.98 -16.91
N ASP A 104 10.50 1.73 -17.30
CA ASP A 104 9.42 2.72 -17.18
C ASP A 104 9.14 3.05 -15.71
N PHE A 105 9.18 2.03 -14.84
CA PHE A 105 8.95 2.21 -13.42
C PHE A 105 10.11 2.91 -12.72
N GLU A 106 11.35 2.57 -13.06
CA GLU A 106 12.54 3.32 -12.63
C GLU A 106 12.47 4.80 -13.06
N GLY A 107 12.01 5.05 -14.29
CA GLY A 107 11.75 6.39 -14.80
C GLY A 107 10.70 7.14 -13.96
N PHE A 108 9.63 6.46 -13.53
CA PHE A 108 8.65 7.05 -12.62
C PHE A 108 9.24 7.41 -11.26
N LEU A 109 10.03 6.55 -10.64
CA LEU A 109 10.65 6.82 -9.34
C LEU A 109 11.74 7.90 -9.42
N SER A 110 12.38 8.04 -10.57
CA SER A 110 13.36 9.11 -10.82
C SER A 110 12.72 10.51 -10.74
N GLU A 111 11.43 10.67 -11.09
CA GLU A 111 10.66 11.91 -10.91
C GLU A 111 10.47 12.28 -9.42
N TYR A 112 10.68 11.31 -8.53
CA TYR A 112 10.63 11.46 -7.08
C TYR A 112 12.04 11.49 -6.47
N GLU A 113 13.08 11.55 -7.30
CA GLU A 113 14.50 11.50 -6.91
C GLU A 113 14.89 10.18 -6.24
N ILE A 114 14.06 9.15 -6.39
CA ILE A 114 14.33 7.80 -5.91
C ILE A 114 15.01 7.03 -7.03
N VAL A 115 16.34 7.01 -6.97
CA VAL A 115 17.24 6.31 -7.91
C VAL A 115 18.22 5.44 -7.14
N GLU A 116 18.84 4.46 -7.78
CA GLU A 116 19.92 3.69 -7.14
C GLU A 116 21.03 4.62 -6.62
N GLY A 117 21.47 4.36 -5.38
CA GLY A 117 22.43 5.18 -4.66
C GLY A 117 21.85 6.42 -3.95
N SER A 118 20.56 6.74 -4.16
CA SER A 118 19.91 7.82 -3.39
C SER A 118 19.67 7.41 -1.94
N GLU A 119 19.75 8.38 -1.03
CA GLU A 119 19.41 8.20 0.38
C GLU A 119 17.97 8.62 0.64
N LEU A 120 17.28 7.86 1.48
CA LEU A 120 15.95 8.17 1.97
C LEU A 120 15.87 7.95 3.48
N THR A 121 14.93 8.65 4.11
CA THR A 121 14.51 8.38 5.49
C THR A 121 13.05 7.98 5.48
N PHE A 122 12.73 6.84 6.09
CA PHE A 122 11.35 6.44 6.28
C PHE A 122 10.71 7.31 7.38
N LEU A 123 9.59 7.95 7.07
CA LEU A 123 8.88 8.80 8.02
C LEU A 123 7.79 8.00 8.70
N HIS A 124 6.70 7.70 7.99
CA HIS A 124 5.55 7.01 8.56
C HIS A 124 4.65 6.46 7.45
N HIS A 125 3.65 5.68 7.85
CA HIS A 125 2.55 5.29 6.97
C HIS A 125 1.52 6.40 6.87
N VAL A 126 1.09 6.71 5.64
CA VAL A 126 0.07 7.73 5.39
C VAL A 126 -1.31 7.11 5.62
N PRO A 127 -2.20 7.77 6.40
CA PRO A 127 -3.53 7.24 6.69
C PRO A 127 -4.30 6.91 5.42
N ASP A 128 -4.95 5.75 5.39
CA ASP A 128 -5.80 5.40 4.25
C ASP A 128 -7.05 6.28 4.27
N CYS A 129 -7.07 7.31 3.43
CA CYS A 129 -8.20 8.20 3.25
C CYS A 129 -8.62 8.27 1.78
N THR A 130 -9.91 8.52 1.57
CA THR A 130 -10.42 8.86 0.25
C THR A 130 -10.31 10.36 0.06
N ILE A 131 -9.46 10.77 -0.87
CA ILE A 131 -9.34 12.15 -1.32
C ILE A 131 -10.42 12.40 -2.36
N VAL A 132 -11.26 13.40 -2.10
CA VAL A 132 -12.30 13.85 -3.02
C VAL A 132 -11.91 15.19 -3.61
N VAL A 133 -11.79 15.24 -4.92
CA VAL A 133 -11.37 16.44 -5.66
C VAL A 133 -12.39 16.80 -6.73
N SER A 134 -12.41 18.07 -7.15
CA SER A 134 -13.12 18.50 -8.34
C SER A 134 -12.16 18.98 -9.43
N SER A 135 -12.52 18.69 -10.68
CA SER A 135 -11.92 19.26 -11.90
C SER A 135 -13.05 19.66 -12.83
N GLY A 136 -13.23 20.97 -13.07
CA GLY A 136 -14.43 21.49 -13.73
C GLY A 136 -15.71 21.11 -12.99
N ASP A 137 -16.65 20.48 -13.69
CA ASP A 137 -17.93 20.01 -13.14
C ASP A 137 -17.88 18.56 -12.61
N ALA A 138 -16.73 17.88 -12.71
CA ALA A 138 -16.57 16.50 -12.28
C ALA A 138 -16.04 16.41 -10.84
N GLU A 139 -16.69 15.60 -10.00
CA GLU A 139 -16.15 15.15 -8.72
C GLU A 139 -15.47 13.79 -8.90
N MET A 140 -14.26 13.65 -8.36
CA MET A 140 -13.44 12.45 -8.47
C MET A 140 -13.02 11.98 -7.08
N ARG A 141 -12.97 10.66 -6.92
CA ARG A 141 -12.60 10.00 -5.66
C ARG A 141 -11.38 9.14 -5.91
N MET A 142 -10.34 9.30 -5.10
CA MET A 142 -9.12 8.53 -5.22
C MET A 142 -8.45 8.30 -3.87
N GLY A 143 -7.69 7.22 -3.74
CA GLY A 143 -6.90 6.99 -2.53
C GLY A 143 -5.59 7.80 -2.54
N GLU A 144 -4.97 7.93 -1.36
CA GLU A 144 -3.69 8.62 -1.17
C GLU A 144 -2.59 8.15 -2.15
N GLY A 145 -2.55 6.86 -2.51
CA GLY A 145 -1.55 6.31 -3.43
C GLY A 145 -1.79 6.65 -4.90
N GLN A 146 -3.00 7.06 -5.26
CA GLN A 146 -3.29 7.65 -6.57
C GLN A 146 -2.99 9.14 -6.57
N ALA A 147 -3.34 9.85 -5.49
CA ALA A 147 -3.00 11.26 -5.32
C ALA A 147 -1.48 11.50 -5.34
N SER A 148 -0.69 10.57 -4.82
CA SER A 148 0.77 10.68 -4.78
C SER A 148 1.43 10.67 -6.15
N LYS A 149 0.67 10.31 -7.19
CA LYS A 149 1.08 10.32 -8.60
C LYS A 149 0.78 11.62 -9.31
N ILE A 150 0.10 12.55 -8.67
CA ILE A 150 -0.33 13.81 -9.26
C ILE A 150 0.48 14.92 -8.62
N PHE A 151 1.27 15.61 -9.43
CA PHE A 151 1.97 16.82 -9.06
C PHE A 151 1.16 18.05 -9.45
N VAL A 152 1.10 19.00 -8.54
CA VAL A 152 0.37 20.25 -8.69
C VAL A 152 1.29 21.42 -8.34
N THR A 153 1.02 22.60 -8.90
CA THR A 153 1.82 23.79 -8.62
C THR A 153 1.21 24.61 -7.48
N GLN A 154 1.85 24.63 -6.32
CA GLN A 154 1.46 25.42 -5.15
C GLN A 154 2.52 26.50 -4.88
N ASP A 155 2.12 27.78 -4.84
CA ASP A 155 3.02 28.91 -4.60
C ASP A 155 4.26 28.94 -5.53
N GLY A 156 4.07 28.51 -6.78
CA GLY A 156 5.14 28.43 -7.78
C GLY A 156 6.12 27.26 -7.58
N LYS A 157 5.81 26.33 -6.68
CA LYS A 157 6.58 25.09 -6.42
C LYS A 157 5.75 23.86 -6.76
N SER A 158 6.42 22.81 -7.19
CA SER A 158 5.77 21.51 -7.42
C SER A 158 5.54 20.80 -6.08
N SER A 159 4.32 20.36 -5.82
CA SER A 159 3.95 19.55 -4.66
C SER A 159 3.02 18.41 -5.08
N GLN A 160 2.94 17.34 -4.28
CA GLN A 160 1.99 16.27 -4.55
C GLN A 160 0.57 16.70 -4.16
N LEU A 161 -0.44 16.19 -4.86
CA LEU A 161 -1.85 16.45 -4.54
C LEU A 161 -2.20 16.13 -3.07
N ASN A 162 -1.50 15.15 -2.47
CA ASN A 162 -1.61 14.78 -1.05
C ASN A 162 -1.35 15.95 -0.09
N HIS A 163 -0.67 17.00 -0.53
CA HIS A 163 -0.30 18.14 0.30
C HIS A 163 -1.26 19.34 0.18
N LEU A 164 -2.24 19.28 -0.73
CA LEU A 164 -3.29 20.30 -0.78
C LEU A 164 -4.17 20.25 0.48
N LYS A 165 -4.61 21.42 0.92
CA LYS A 165 -5.60 21.57 2.00
C LYS A 165 -7.01 21.62 1.43
N GLU A 166 -7.99 21.23 2.25
CA GLU A 166 -9.39 21.30 1.84
C GLU A 166 -9.78 22.73 1.44
N GLY A 167 -10.45 22.86 0.30
CA GLY A 167 -10.79 24.14 -0.34
C GLY A 167 -9.68 24.73 -1.22
N GLU A 168 -8.45 24.21 -1.19
CA GLU A 168 -7.38 24.71 -2.06
C GLU A 168 -7.53 24.19 -3.49
N SER A 169 -7.35 25.11 -4.45
CA SER A 169 -7.24 24.79 -5.87
C SER A 169 -5.80 24.94 -6.35
N SER A 170 -5.39 24.10 -7.30
CA SER A 170 -4.11 24.19 -7.98
C SER A 170 -4.23 23.72 -9.43
N THR A 171 -3.15 23.84 -10.20
CA THR A 171 -3.04 23.34 -11.56
C THR A 171 -2.22 22.05 -11.54
N VAL A 172 -2.73 21.00 -12.18
CA VAL A 172 -2.00 19.76 -12.38
C VAL A 172 -0.81 20.05 -13.29
N GLU A 173 0.39 19.84 -12.76
CA GLU A 173 1.64 20.02 -13.49
C GLU A 173 2.02 18.73 -14.23
N LYS A 174 1.94 17.60 -13.54
CA LYS A 174 2.41 16.31 -14.05
C LYS A 174 1.64 15.14 -13.42
N ILE A 175 1.38 14.10 -14.21
CA ILE A 175 0.86 12.82 -13.72
C ILE A 175 1.89 11.71 -13.96
N VAL A 176 2.38 11.09 -12.89
CA VAL A 176 3.42 10.05 -12.95
C VAL A 176 2.82 8.65 -12.87
N GLY A 177 3.09 7.84 -13.89
CA GLY A 177 2.66 6.45 -13.95
C GLY A 177 2.49 5.95 -15.37
N GLY A 178 2.25 4.64 -15.50
CA GLY A 178 2.05 4.01 -16.79
C GLY A 178 0.74 4.42 -17.47
N THR A 179 0.60 4.03 -18.74
CA THR A 179 -0.53 4.38 -19.61
C THR A 179 -1.91 4.10 -18.98
N HIS A 180 -2.04 3.01 -18.22
CA HIS A 180 -3.29 2.69 -17.53
C HIS A 180 -3.67 3.72 -16.46
N VAL A 181 -2.68 4.25 -15.71
CA VAL A 181 -2.92 5.28 -14.69
C VAL A 181 -3.32 6.59 -15.36
N LYS A 182 -2.60 7.00 -16.41
CA LYS A 182 -2.90 8.22 -17.17
C LYS A 182 -4.28 8.15 -17.83
N GLY A 183 -4.57 7.05 -18.53
CA GLY A 183 -5.87 6.85 -19.17
C GLY A 183 -7.05 6.84 -18.18
N LYS A 184 -6.85 6.30 -16.96
CA LYS A 184 -7.86 6.37 -15.90
C LYS A 184 -8.16 7.82 -15.49
N PHE A 185 -7.14 8.67 -15.37
CA PHE A 185 -7.30 10.08 -15.00
C PHE A 185 -7.89 10.91 -16.14
N GLU A 186 -7.47 10.68 -17.38
CA GLU A 186 -8.03 11.33 -18.57
C GLU A 186 -9.54 11.04 -18.71
N GLN A 187 -9.98 9.79 -18.50
CA GLN A 187 -11.40 9.40 -18.56
C GLN A 187 -12.29 10.15 -17.55
N ILE A 188 -11.70 10.66 -16.47
CA ILE A 188 -12.42 11.40 -15.43
C ILE A 188 -12.15 12.90 -15.49
N GLY A 189 -11.56 13.40 -16.59
CA GLY A 189 -11.34 14.83 -16.82
C GLY A 189 -10.16 15.40 -16.03
N LEU A 190 -9.16 14.57 -15.72
CA LEU A 190 -7.93 14.98 -15.06
C LEU A 190 -6.73 14.75 -15.97
N GLU A 191 -6.22 15.85 -16.52
CA GLU A 191 -5.04 15.88 -17.39
C GLU A 191 -4.06 16.98 -16.94
N GLU A 192 -2.83 16.93 -17.43
CA GLU A 192 -1.84 17.98 -17.18
C GLU A 192 -2.38 19.33 -17.70
N GLY A 193 -2.25 20.39 -16.89
CA GLY A 193 -2.85 21.70 -17.12
C GLY A 193 -4.26 21.88 -16.54
N SER A 194 -4.93 20.79 -16.12
CA SER A 194 -6.27 20.89 -15.49
C SER A 194 -6.22 21.62 -14.16
N ARG A 195 -7.27 22.39 -13.86
CA ARG A 195 -7.46 22.95 -12.52
C ARG A 195 -8.15 21.93 -11.62
N ILE A 196 -7.52 21.60 -10.50
CA ILE A 196 -8.02 20.66 -9.50
C ILE A 196 -8.26 21.37 -8.18
N THR A 197 -9.33 21.02 -7.46
CA THR A 197 -9.62 21.54 -6.11
C THR A 197 -9.82 20.38 -5.15
N LEU A 198 -9.16 20.41 -3.99
CA LEU A 198 -9.43 19.44 -2.93
C LEU A 198 -10.73 19.81 -2.22
N LEU A 199 -11.76 18.98 -2.34
CA LEU A 199 -13.05 19.24 -1.69
C LEU A 199 -13.05 18.79 -0.24
N ARG A 200 -12.63 17.55 0.01
CA ARG A 200 -12.64 16.92 1.34
C ARG A 200 -11.77 15.67 1.39
N ARG A 201 -11.34 15.30 2.59
CA ARG A 201 -10.73 14.01 2.91
C ARG A 201 -11.69 13.19 3.74
N GLU A 202 -12.08 12.05 3.20
CA GLU A 202 -12.92 11.11 3.91
C GLU A 202 -12.02 10.07 4.57
N ILE A 203 -11.73 10.29 5.85
CA ILE A 203 -11.00 9.33 6.69
C ILE A 203 -11.97 8.17 6.96
N ALA A 204 -11.63 6.98 6.47
CA ALA A 204 -12.39 5.79 6.85
C ALA A 204 -12.30 5.65 8.37
N ALA A 205 -13.44 5.49 9.04
CA ALA A 205 -13.44 5.19 10.47
C ALA A 205 -12.49 4.00 10.73
N PRO A 206 -11.62 4.06 11.75
CA PRO A 206 -10.81 2.91 12.11
C PRO A 206 -11.77 1.74 12.32
N VAL A 207 -11.67 0.73 11.46
CA VAL A 207 -12.43 -0.50 11.66
C VAL A 207 -11.93 -1.07 13.00
N PRO A 208 -12.81 -1.24 14.02
CA PRO A 208 -12.37 -1.38 15.41
C PRO A 208 -11.53 -2.64 15.71
N ASP A 209 -11.41 -3.59 14.78
CA ASP A 209 -10.48 -4.70 14.87
C ASP A 209 -10.02 -5.08 13.45
N LYS A 210 -8.79 -4.74 13.07
CA LYS A 210 -8.14 -5.23 11.85
C LYS A 210 -7.05 -6.20 12.27
N GLY A 211 -7.45 -7.45 12.48
CA GLY A 211 -6.60 -8.39 13.20
C GLY A 211 -5.48 -9.03 12.37
N THR A 212 -4.84 -9.96 13.05
CA THR A 212 -3.63 -10.71 12.73
C THR A 212 -3.76 -11.50 11.43
N TYR A 213 -2.75 -11.45 10.56
CA TYR A 213 -2.61 -12.38 9.43
C TYR A 213 -1.99 -13.68 9.92
N VAL A 214 -2.43 -14.81 9.36
CA VAL A 214 -1.87 -16.12 9.67
C VAL A 214 -0.98 -16.56 8.51
N ARG A 215 0.33 -16.64 8.73
CA ARG A 215 1.25 -17.33 7.82
C ARG A 215 1.22 -18.80 8.15
N ALA A 216 0.94 -19.63 7.16
CA ALA A 216 0.85 -21.07 7.34
C ALA A 216 1.58 -21.83 6.24
N ASN A 217 2.05 -23.02 6.58
CA ASN A 217 2.56 -24.00 5.64
C ASN A 217 1.49 -25.06 5.39
N VAL A 218 1.16 -25.28 4.12
CA VAL A 218 0.14 -26.22 3.66
C VAL A 218 0.77 -27.13 2.62
N GLY A 219 1.00 -28.39 2.97
CA GLY A 219 1.61 -29.35 2.04
C GLY A 219 2.98 -28.94 1.50
N GLY A 220 3.75 -28.14 2.25
CA GLY A 220 5.06 -27.62 1.84
C GLY A 220 5.01 -26.25 1.15
N GLN A 221 3.83 -25.67 0.95
CA GLN A 221 3.65 -24.33 0.38
C GLN A 221 3.39 -23.29 1.48
N HIS A 222 4.17 -22.21 1.47
CA HIS A 222 3.95 -21.07 2.36
C HIS A 222 2.82 -20.18 1.83
N ILE A 223 1.77 -20.01 2.62
CA ILE A 223 0.61 -19.18 2.29
C ILE A 223 0.39 -18.13 3.39
N THR A 224 -0.33 -17.06 3.03
CA THR A 224 -0.77 -16.02 3.97
C THR A 224 -2.28 -15.93 3.94
N ILE A 225 -2.93 -16.10 5.09
CA ILE A 225 -4.38 -16.05 5.25
C ILE A 225 -4.74 -14.74 5.94
N GLY A 226 -5.55 -13.93 5.27
CA GLY A 226 -6.06 -12.67 5.82
C GLY A 226 -6.89 -12.87 7.08
N HIS A 227 -6.88 -11.90 7.99
CA HIS A 227 -7.63 -11.97 9.26
C HIS A 227 -9.10 -12.39 9.08
N GLY A 228 -9.82 -11.74 8.15
CA GLY A 228 -11.23 -12.04 7.88
C GLY A 228 -11.48 -13.41 7.21
N LEU A 229 -10.43 -14.06 6.69
CA LEU A 229 -10.48 -15.45 6.22
C LEU A 229 -10.12 -16.40 7.36
N ALA A 230 -9.07 -16.09 8.13
CA ALA A 230 -8.65 -16.88 9.29
C ALA A 230 -9.76 -16.97 10.35
N GLU A 231 -10.54 -15.91 10.54
CA GLU A 231 -11.72 -15.91 11.40
C GLU A 231 -12.76 -16.99 11.02
N LYS A 232 -12.86 -17.29 9.72
CA LYS A 232 -13.84 -18.22 9.15
C LYS A 232 -13.32 -19.64 9.04
N VAL A 233 -12.08 -19.90 9.41
CA VAL A 233 -11.48 -21.23 9.44
C VAL A 233 -11.47 -21.72 10.88
N LEU A 234 -12.23 -22.78 11.17
CA LEU A 234 -12.26 -23.42 12.48
C LEU A 234 -11.31 -24.61 12.50
N VAL A 235 -10.53 -24.71 13.57
CA VAL A 235 -9.55 -25.77 13.80
C VAL A 235 -9.70 -26.45 15.16
#